data_AF-A0A6M2ED49-F1
#
_entry.id   AF-A0A6M2ED49-F1
#
_cell.length_a   1.000
_cell.length_b   1.000
_cell.length_c   1.000
_cell.angle_alpha   90.00
_cell.angle_beta   90.00
_cell.angle_gamma   90.00
#
_symmetry.space_group_name_H-M   'P 1'
#
loop_
_entity.id
_entity.type
_entity.pdbx_description
1 polymer ?
#
loop_
_entity_poly.entity_id
_entity_poly.type
_entity_poly.pdbx_seq_one_letter_code
_entity_poly.pdbx_strand_id
1 'polypeptide(L)'
;MVKWIRVLYSDFTTFATDQELLIGAESTFDYIEGFVIINRTSLLNNWRSSFDPQDPVQASQFQSDGRTLYCLELAKYFNRDRIDALNEEVGNLLSQLRYMASTLFLTEVSYLEFLDRVHVSEVKLRSKGLWEVPHPWLNLLIPKSKINDFADEVFGSILTDTSNGPILIYPVNKSKWDNRTSAVLPEEDIFYLVAFLNSAMPSSMGTDGLEHILTQNKRILEFCETARLGMKQYLPHYNTQGEWRAHFGPRWEVFAQRKSTYDPLAILAPGQRIFQKGISFS
;
A
#
# COMPACT_ATOMS: atom_id res chain seq x y z
N MET A 1 0.29 15.89 -18.95
CA MET A 1 -1.04 15.57 -18.39
C MET A 1 -1.05 14.12 -17.97
N VAL A 2 -2.04 13.74 -17.16
CA VAL A 2 -2.19 12.38 -16.63
C VAL A 2 -3.61 11.92 -16.84
N LYS A 3 -3.77 10.77 -17.50
CA LYS A 3 -5.02 10.00 -17.51
C LYS A 3 -5.01 9.11 -16.29
N TRP A 4 -5.85 9.43 -15.31
CA TRP A 4 -5.94 8.74 -14.02
C TRP A 4 -7.18 7.85 -14.01
N ILE A 5 -6.98 6.56 -13.74
CA ILE A 5 -7.99 5.52 -13.92
C ILE A 5 -8.16 4.73 -12.61
N ARG A 6 -9.41 4.37 -12.30
CA ARG A 6 -9.76 3.41 -11.25
C ARG A 6 -10.75 2.38 -11.76
N VAL A 7 -10.53 1.12 -11.38
CA VAL A 7 -11.41 -0.02 -11.68
C VAL A 7 -11.50 -0.94 -10.47
N LEU A 8 -12.58 -1.71 -10.35
CA LEU A 8 -12.80 -2.65 -9.24
C LEU A 8 -12.74 -4.11 -9.66
N TYR A 9 -12.29 -4.94 -8.72
CA TYR A 9 -12.28 -6.40 -8.77
C TYR A 9 -13.01 -6.94 -7.55
N SER A 10 -13.70 -8.07 -7.73
CA SER A 10 -14.31 -8.83 -6.64
C SER A 10 -13.49 -10.02 -6.17
N ASP A 11 -12.52 -10.46 -6.98
CA ASP A 11 -11.64 -11.61 -6.70
C ASP A 11 -10.20 -11.14 -6.54
N PHE A 12 -9.56 -11.52 -5.42
CA PHE A 12 -8.21 -11.09 -5.09
C PHE A 12 -7.18 -11.68 -6.05
N THR A 13 -7.31 -12.97 -6.39
CA THR A 13 -6.36 -13.67 -7.26
C THR A 13 -6.30 -13.00 -8.63
N THR A 14 -7.46 -12.65 -9.18
CA THR A 14 -7.59 -11.93 -10.46
C THR A 14 -6.97 -10.54 -10.38
N PHE A 15 -7.26 -9.78 -9.31
CA PHE A 15 -6.66 -8.47 -9.05
C PHE A 15 -5.14 -8.52 -8.97
N ALA A 16 -4.58 -9.43 -8.17
CA ALA A 16 -3.14 -9.62 -8.00
C ALA A 16 -2.47 -10.04 -9.32
N THR A 17 -3.08 -10.97 -10.05
CA THR A 17 -2.55 -11.44 -11.35
C THR A 17 -2.50 -10.31 -12.38
N ASP A 18 -3.54 -9.46 -12.43
CA ASP A 18 -3.57 -8.32 -13.34
C ASP A 18 -2.53 -7.25 -12.94
N GLN A 19 -2.32 -6.98 -11.65
CA GLN A 19 -1.23 -6.10 -11.20
C GLN A 19 0.15 -6.64 -11.61
N GLU A 20 0.39 -7.93 -11.43
CA GLU A 20 1.64 -8.59 -11.81
C GLU A 20 1.90 -8.58 -13.32
N LEU A 21 0.85 -8.79 -14.12
CA LEU A 21 0.91 -8.64 -15.58
C LEU A 21 1.35 -7.23 -15.96
N LEU A 22 0.74 -6.22 -15.34
CA LEU A 22 1.03 -4.82 -15.65
C LEU A 22 2.45 -4.41 -15.28
N ILE A 23 2.99 -4.83 -14.13
CA ILE A 23 4.37 -4.49 -13.73
C ILE A 23 5.44 -5.32 -14.47
N GLY A 24 5.05 -6.42 -15.11
CA GLY A 24 5.93 -7.28 -15.91
C GLY A 24 6.02 -6.88 -17.39
N ALA A 25 5.10 -6.05 -17.88
CA ALA A 25 5.04 -5.63 -19.28
C ALA A 25 6.05 -4.50 -19.59
N GLU A 26 6.68 -4.57 -20.76
CA GLU A 26 7.63 -3.54 -21.22
C GLU A 26 6.95 -2.19 -21.52
N SER A 27 5.74 -2.24 -22.06
CA SER A 27 4.91 -1.07 -22.36
C SER A 27 3.61 -1.17 -21.57
N THR A 28 3.51 -0.36 -20.52
CA THR A 28 2.43 -0.44 -19.51
C THR A 28 2.06 0.95 -19.00
N PHE A 29 1.28 1.04 -17.92
CA PHE A 29 0.97 2.29 -17.22
C PHE A 29 2.20 2.86 -16.51
N ASP A 30 2.25 4.19 -16.37
CA ASP A 30 3.37 4.89 -15.71
C ASP A 30 3.26 4.87 -14.18
N TYR A 31 2.08 4.52 -13.65
CA TYR A 31 1.80 4.32 -12.24
C TYR A 31 0.78 3.18 -12.08
N ILE A 32 1.07 2.28 -11.14
CA ILE A 32 0.23 1.11 -10.81
C ILE A 32 0.23 0.97 -9.28
N GLU A 33 -0.92 1.18 -8.65
CA GLU A 33 -1.16 0.87 -7.25
C GLU A 33 -2.52 0.17 -7.08
N GLY A 34 -2.84 -0.21 -5.86
CA GLY A 34 -4.17 -0.72 -5.57
C GLY A 34 -4.56 -0.57 -4.10
N PHE A 35 -5.84 -0.79 -3.84
CA PHE A 35 -6.45 -0.62 -2.53
C PHE A 35 -7.35 -1.80 -2.19
N VAL A 36 -7.37 -2.19 -0.92
CA VAL A 36 -8.40 -3.10 -0.39
C VAL A 36 -9.52 -2.29 0.22
N ILE A 37 -10.76 -2.69 -0.09
CA ILE A 37 -11.98 -2.01 0.33
C ILE A 37 -12.88 -3.06 0.98
N ILE A 38 -12.92 -3.08 2.32
CA ILE A 38 -13.72 -4.03 3.10
C ILE A 38 -14.93 -3.29 3.68
N ASN A 39 -16.13 -3.82 3.43
CA ASN A 39 -17.39 -3.38 4.01
C ASN A 39 -17.64 -1.86 3.90
N ARG A 40 -17.35 -1.28 2.73
CA ARG A 40 -17.64 0.13 2.42
C ARG A 40 -18.81 0.25 1.46
N THR A 41 -19.80 1.04 1.84
CA THR A 41 -20.94 1.42 0.97
C THR A 41 -20.63 2.71 0.20
N SER A 42 -21.37 2.94 -0.89
CA SER A 42 -21.32 4.19 -1.66
C SER A 42 -19.94 4.55 -2.25
N LEU A 43 -19.10 3.56 -2.50
CA LEU A 43 -17.73 3.75 -3.01
C LEU A 43 -17.70 4.58 -4.30
N LEU A 44 -18.47 4.17 -5.31
CA LEU A 44 -18.51 4.86 -6.60
C LEU A 44 -19.12 6.27 -6.49
N ASN A 45 -20.05 6.50 -5.57
CA ASN A 45 -20.58 7.85 -5.30
C ASN A 45 -19.50 8.78 -4.78
N ASN A 46 -18.59 8.28 -3.94
CA ASN A 46 -17.45 9.08 -3.47
C ASN A 46 -16.50 9.42 -4.62
N TRP A 47 -16.27 8.49 -5.56
CA TRP A 47 -15.41 8.72 -6.72
C TRP A 47 -15.98 9.73 -7.71
N ARG A 48 -17.32 9.80 -7.87
CA ARG A 48 -18.00 10.78 -8.73
C ARG A 48 -17.68 12.25 -8.39
N SER A 49 -17.12 12.53 -7.22
CA SER A 49 -16.65 13.87 -6.86
C SER A 49 -15.34 14.29 -7.54
N SER A 50 -14.61 13.34 -8.16
CA SER A 50 -13.29 13.59 -8.77
C SER A 50 -13.03 12.79 -10.06
N PHE A 51 -13.88 11.82 -10.39
CA PHE A 51 -13.75 10.96 -11.56
C PHE A 51 -15.08 10.80 -12.30
N ASP A 52 -14.99 10.65 -13.61
CA ASP A 52 -16.12 10.40 -14.49
C ASP A 52 -16.23 8.89 -14.81
N PRO A 53 -17.42 8.28 -14.63
CA PRO A 53 -17.64 6.89 -15.05
C PRO A 53 -17.68 6.79 -16.59
N GLN A 54 -17.03 5.75 -17.14
CA GLN A 54 -17.12 5.46 -18.58
C GLN A 54 -18.57 5.12 -19.00
N ASP A 55 -19.30 4.39 -18.17
CA ASP A 55 -20.72 4.11 -18.33
C ASP A 55 -21.49 4.55 -17.06
N PRO A 56 -22.05 5.78 -17.04
CA PRO A 56 -22.78 6.29 -15.89
C PRO A 56 -24.00 5.44 -15.50
N VAL A 57 -24.64 4.79 -16.47
CA VAL A 57 -25.87 4.00 -16.24
C VAL A 57 -25.50 2.72 -15.50
N GLN A 58 -24.53 1.95 -16.01
CA GLN A 58 -24.09 0.73 -15.34
C GLN A 58 -23.42 1.04 -13.99
N ALA A 59 -22.63 2.10 -13.90
CA ALA A 59 -22.02 2.54 -12.65
C ALA A 59 -23.07 2.96 -11.59
N SER A 60 -24.27 3.39 -12.01
CA SER A 60 -25.35 3.74 -11.08
C SER A 60 -26.04 2.52 -10.47
N GLN A 61 -25.98 1.38 -11.16
CA GLN A 61 -26.57 0.10 -10.74
C GLN A 61 -25.63 -0.74 -9.88
N PHE A 62 -24.34 -0.44 -9.86
CA PHE A 62 -23.36 -1.16 -9.07
C PHE A 62 -23.63 -1.00 -7.56
N GLN A 63 -23.69 -2.13 -6.86
CA GLN A 63 -23.79 -2.18 -5.41
C GLN A 63 -22.56 -2.91 -4.85
N SER A 64 -21.95 -2.31 -3.81
CA SER A 64 -20.80 -2.91 -3.14
C SER A 64 -21.21 -4.00 -2.14
N ASP A 65 -22.49 -4.13 -1.78
CA ASP A 65 -23.08 -5.20 -0.95
C ASP A 65 -22.34 -5.54 0.35
N GLY A 66 -21.50 -4.63 0.86
CA GLY A 66 -20.66 -4.88 2.04
C GLY A 66 -19.55 -5.93 1.82
N ARG A 67 -19.35 -6.46 0.60
CA ARG A 67 -18.25 -7.39 0.27
C ARG A 67 -16.89 -6.69 0.23
N THR A 68 -15.85 -7.49 0.31
CA THR A 68 -14.48 -7.06 0.01
C THR A 68 -14.32 -6.83 -1.50
N LEU A 69 -13.79 -5.67 -1.86
CA LEU A 69 -13.46 -5.27 -3.23
C LEU A 69 -12.01 -4.81 -3.29
N TYR A 70 -11.42 -4.92 -4.47
CA TYR A 70 -10.05 -4.48 -4.73
C TYR A 70 -10.07 -3.42 -5.83
N CYS A 71 -9.49 -2.26 -5.55
CA CYS A 71 -9.37 -1.19 -6.52
C CYS A 71 -7.99 -1.24 -7.16
N LEU A 72 -7.93 -1.31 -8.48
CA LEU A 72 -6.72 -1.08 -9.25
C LEU A 72 -6.71 0.39 -9.68
N GLU A 73 -5.64 1.10 -9.32
CA GLU A 73 -5.45 2.51 -9.67
C GLU A 73 -4.25 2.66 -10.60
N LEU A 74 -4.49 3.30 -11.74
CA LEU A 74 -3.55 3.38 -12.85
C LEU A 74 -3.38 4.82 -13.31
N ALA A 75 -2.20 5.16 -13.82
CA ALA A 75 -2.02 6.43 -14.50
C ALA A 75 -1.18 6.28 -15.77
N LYS A 76 -1.55 7.02 -16.81
CA LYS A 76 -0.78 7.14 -18.05
C LYS A 76 -0.45 8.60 -18.34
N TYR A 77 0.82 8.91 -18.54
CA TYR A 77 1.32 10.25 -18.75
C TYR A 77 1.34 10.58 -20.23
N PHE A 78 0.90 11.79 -20.58
CA PHE A 78 0.79 12.20 -21.98
C PHE A 78 0.95 13.69 -22.19
N ASN A 79 1.34 14.06 -23.40
CA ASN A 79 1.26 15.42 -23.91
C ASN A 79 -0.03 15.58 -24.73
N ARG A 80 -0.62 16.78 -24.72
CA ARG A 80 -1.96 17.05 -25.29
C ARG A 80 -2.06 16.73 -26.79
N ASP A 81 -0.95 16.83 -27.51
CA ASP A 81 -0.82 16.53 -28.95
C ASP A 81 -0.95 15.03 -29.28
N ARG A 82 -0.96 14.14 -28.28
CA ARG A 82 -1.00 12.68 -28.48
C ARG A 82 -2.23 12.00 -27.87
N ILE A 83 -3.30 12.75 -27.58
CA ILE A 83 -4.44 12.24 -26.83
C ILE A 83 -5.16 11.08 -27.53
N ASP A 84 -5.31 11.10 -28.85
CA ASP A 84 -6.02 10.05 -29.59
C ASP A 84 -5.26 8.73 -29.57
N ALA A 85 -3.95 8.77 -29.85
CA ALA A 85 -3.07 7.60 -29.77
C ALA A 85 -2.99 7.04 -28.33
N LEU A 86 -2.99 7.93 -27.33
CA LEU A 86 -3.04 7.55 -25.92
C LEU A 86 -4.33 6.81 -25.58
N ASN A 87 -5.48 7.29 -26.08
CA ASN A 87 -6.77 6.67 -25.81
C ASN A 87 -6.83 5.24 -26.36
N GLU A 88 -6.26 5.03 -27.56
CA GLU A 88 -6.12 3.69 -28.14
C GLU A 88 -5.18 2.80 -27.31
N GLU A 89 -4.01 3.31 -26.91
CA GLU A 89 -3.06 2.58 -26.06
C GLU A 89 -3.70 2.18 -24.71
N VAL A 90 -4.36 3.12 -24.03
CA VAL A 90 -5.05 2.87 -22.76
C VAL A 90 -6.18 1.86 -22.94
N GLY A 91 -6.97 1.97 -24.02
CA GLY A 91 -8.02 1.00 -24.34
C GLY A 91 -7.46 -0.41 -24.54
N ASN A 92 -6.37 -0.54 -25.28
CA ASN A 92 -5.69 -1.81 -25.52
C ASN A 92 -5.11 -2.42 -24.22
N LEU A 93 -4.53 -1.61 -23.35
CA LEU A 93 -4.03 -2.06 -22.04
C LEU A 93 -5.20 -2.52 -21.14
N LEU A 94 -6.27 -1.73 -21.03
CA LEU A 94 -7.44 -2.06 -20.22
C LEU A 94 -8.17 -3.31 -20.74
N SER A 95 -8.18 -3.55 -22.05
CA SER A 95 -8.83 -4.72 -22.66
C SER A 95 -8.23 -6.07 -22.25
N GLN A 96 -6.99 -6.05 -21.73
CA GLN A 96 -6.29 -7.24 -21.26
C GLN A 96 -6.60 -7.55 -19.79
N LEU A 97 -7.28 -6.63 -19.09
CA LEU A 97 -7.59 -6.71 -17.68
C LEU A 97 -9.01 -7.27 -17.44
N ARG A 98 -9.20 -7.86 -16.28
CA ARG A 98 -10.40 -8.61 -15.88
C ARG A 98 -11.22 -7.90 -14.80
N TYR A 99 -11.13 -6.58 -14.76
CA TYR A 99 -11.92 -5.76 -13.83
C TYR A 99 -13.41 -5.78 -14.17
N MET A 100 -14.24 -5.33 -13.23
CA MET A 100 -15.67 -5.16 -13.43
C MET A 100 -15.94 -3.96 -14.35
N ALA A 101 -16.34 -4.20 -15.60
CA ALA A 101 -16.47 -3.16 -16.64
C ALA A 101 -17.29 -1.93 -16.20
N SER A 102 -18.37 -2.12 -15.43
CA SER A 102 -19.24 -1.06 -14.91
C SER A 102 -18.59 -0.12 -13.89
N THR A 103 -17.37 -0.42 -13.47
CA THR A 103 -16.62 0.29 -12.41
C THR A 103 -15.42 1.06 -12.96
N LEU A 104 -15.30 1.19 -14.29
CA LEU A 104 -14.28 2.01 -14.93
C LEU A 104 -14.59 3.49 -14.75
N PHE A 105 -13.73 4.16 -13.99
CA PHE A 105 -13.74 5.59 -13.74
C PHE A 105 -12.42 6.20 -14.22
N LEU A 106 -12.49 7.34 -14.88
CA LEU A 106 -11.33 8.04 -15.40
C LEU A 106 -11.46 9.55 -15.22
N THR A 107 -10.31 10.22 -15.16
CA THR A 107 -10.22 11.68 -15.16
C THR A 107 -8.91 12.11 -15.79
N GLU A 108 -8.86 13.35 -16.29
CA GLU A 108 -7.65 13.94 -16.86
C GLU A 108 -7.23 15.14 -16.02
N VAL A 109 -6.01 15.07 -15.47
CA VAL A 109 -5.45 16.10 -14.59
C VAL A 109 -4.05 16.52 -15.06
N SER A 110 -3.54 17.63 -14.55
CA SER A 110 -2.12 17.95 -14.72
C SER A 110 -1.23 16.95 -13.98
N TYR A 111 0.04 16.87 -14.41
CA TYR A 111 1.01 16.01 -13.75
C TYR A 111 1.20 16.38 -12.27
N LEU A 112 1.22 17.68 -11.97
CA LEU A 112 1.37 18.18 -10.60
C LEU A 112 0.15 17.82 -9.74
N GLU A 113 -1.07 18.03 -10.24
CA GLU A 113 -2.29 17.67 -9.50
C GLU A 113 -2.35 16.18 -9.20
N PHE A 114 -1.92 15.32 -10.13
CA PHE A 114 -1.82 13.88 -9.86
C PHE A 114 -0.82 13.58 -8.75
N LEU A 115 0.40 14.12 -8.82
CA LEU A 115 1.44 13.86 -7.81
C LEU A 115 1.05 14.39 -6.42
N ASP A 116 0.39 15.54 -6.36
CA ASP A 116 0.01 16.22 -5.11
C ASP A 116 -1.39 15.82 -4.59
N ARG A 117 -2.01 14.78 -5.18
CA ARG A 117 -3.39 14.36 -4.86
C ARG A 117 -3.65 14.06 -3.38
N VAL A 118 -2.62 13.62 -2.64
CA VAL A 118 -2.73 13.32 -1.20
C VAL A 118 -2.80 14.60 -0.37
N HIS A 119 -2.21 15.72 -0.82
CA HIS A 119 -2.29 17.01 -0.13
C HIS A 119 -3.74 17.53 -0.06
N VAL A 120 -4.56 17.29 -1.10
CA VAL A 120 -6.00 17.58 -1.06
C VAL A 120 -6.71 16.86 0.10
N SER A 121 -6.30 15.61 0.37
CA SER A 121 -6.84 14.82 1.48
C SER A 121 -6.31 15.30 2.83
N GLU A 122 -5.03 15.68 2.92
CA GLU A 122 -4.44 16.33 4.09
C GLU A 122 -5.23 17.58 4.50
N VAL A 123 -5.43 18.53 3.57
CA VAL A 123 -6.13 19.79 3.85
C VAL A 123 -7.55 19.52 4.38
N LYS A 124 -8.26 18.55 3.79
CA LYS A 124 -9.61 18.14 4.21
C LYS A 124 -9.63 17.46 5.58
N LEU A 125 -8.61 16.69 5.93
CA LEU A 125 -8.49 16.06 7.25
C LEU A 125 -8.11 17.09 8.31
N ARG A 126 -7.20 18.01 8.01
CA ARG A 126 -6.83 19.14 8.88
C ARG A 126 -8.04 20.02 9.20
N SER A 127 -8.88 20.33 8.21
CA SER A 127 -10.09 21.14 8.42
C SER A 127 -11.12 20.47 9.34
N LYS A 128 -10.98 19.16 9.59
CA LYS A 128 -11.83 18.37 10.49
C LYS A 128 -11.14 18.01 11.81
N GLY A 129 -9.89 18.44 12.02
CA GLY A 129 -9.08 18.00 13.17
C GLY A 129 -8.70 16.52 13.13
N LEU A 130 -8.78 15.87 11.96
CA LEU A 130 -8.52 14.44 11.77
C LEU A 130 -7.12 14.15 11.23
N TRP A 131 -6.26 15.16 11.10
CA TRP A 131 -4.89 14.99 10.61
C TRP A 131 -3.86 14.84 11.73
N GLU A 132 -3.97 15.58 12.84
CA GLU A 132 -3.03 15.48 13.97
C GLU A 132 -3.57 14.50 15.02
N VAL A 133 -3.92 13.29 14.58
CA VAL A 133 -4.41 12.18 15.40
C VAL A 133 -3.38 11.05 15.44
N PRO A 134 -3.49 10.04 16.33
CA PRO A 134 -2.59 8.90 16.29
C PRO A 134 -2.70 8.09 15.00
N HIS A 135 -1.57 7.73 14.41
CA HIS A 135 -1.46 6.93 13.18
C HIS A 135 -0.74 5.60 13.46
N PRO A 136 -1.43 4.58 13.99
CA PRO A 136 -0.86 3.25 14.22
C PRO A 136 -0.69 2.48 12.91
N TRP A 137 0.09 3.02 11.97
CA TRP A 137 0.30 2.43 10.66
C TRP A 137 1.12 1.14 10.74
N LEU A 138 0.78 0.19 9.88
CA LEU A 138 1.53 -1.04 9.67
C LEU A 138 1.87 -1.15 8.19
N ASN A 139 3.15 -1.21 7.85
CA ASN A 139 3.60 -1.31 6.46
C ASN A 139 4.44 -2.58 6.31
N LEU A 140 4.03 -3.46 5.42
CA LEU A 140 4.59 -4.79 5.24
C LEU A 140 5.02 -5.00 3.79
N LEU A 141 6.05 -5.82 3.62
CA LEU A 141 6.50 -6.35 2.34
C LEU A 141 6.24 -7.87 2.36
N ILE A 142 5.34 -8.32 1.51
CA ILE A 142 4.87 -9.71 1.45
C ILE A 142 5.40 -10.38 0.17
N PRO A 143 6.08 -11.54 0.22
CA PRO A 143 6.48 -12.23 -0.99
C PRO A 143 5.28 -12.59 -1.88
N LYS A 144 5.44 -12.56 -3.20
CA LYS A 144 4.38 -12.89 -4.17
C LYS A 144 3.75 -14.26 -3.88
N SER A 145 4.55 -15.28 -3.60
CA SER A 145 4.04 -16.64 -3.34
C SER A 145 3.11 -16.73 -2.12
N LYS A 146 3.15 -15.73 -1.23
CA LYS A 146 2.40 -15.67 0.03
C LYS A 146 1.28 -14.64 0.06
N ILE A 147 1.06 -13.91 -1.03
CA ILE A 147 0.09 -12.81 -1.02
C ILE A 147 -1.37 -13.30 -0.94
N ASN A 148 -1.70 -14.44 -1.56
CA ASN A 148 -3.04 -15.01 -1.45
C ASN A 148 -3.30 -15.56 -0.04
N ASP A 149 -2.36 -16.33 0.54
CA ASP A 149 -2.42 -16.77 1.95
C ASP A 149 -2.61 -15.56 2.89
N PHE A 150 -1.92 -14.46 2.62
CA PHE A 150 -2.04 -13.21 3.38
C PHE A 150 -3.43 -12.58 3.22
N ALA A 151 -3.93 -12.45 1.99
CA ALA A 151 -5.20 -11.82 1.71
C ALA A 151 -6.38 -12.59 2.30
N ASP A 152 -6.37 -13.92 2.20
CA ASP A 152 -7.42 -14.79 2.71
C ASP A 152 -7.60 -14.64 4.23
N GLU A 153 -6.51 -14.67 4.99
CA GLU A 153 -6.60 -14.50 6.45
C GLU A 153 -6.81 -13.04 6.85
N VAL A 154 -6.05 -12.10 6.28
CA VAL A 154 -6.07 -10.71 6.76
C VAL A 154 -7.33 -9.99 6.32
N PHE A 155 -7.71 -10.10 5.04
CA PHE A 155 -8.88 -9.40 4.49
C PHE A 155 -10.17 -10.23 4.60
N GLY A 156 -10.06 -11.55 4.76
CA GLY A 156 -11.20 -12.45 4.94
C GLY A 156 -11.57 -12.75 6.39
N SER A 157 -10.66 -12.58 7.36
CA SER A 157 -10.87 -12.99 8.76
C SER A 157 -10.46 -11.92 9.78
N ILE A 158 -9.24 -11.38 9.72
CA ILE A 158 -8.73 -10.48 10.77
C ILE A 158 -9.43 -9.11 10.72
N LEU A 159 -9.66 -8.57 9.52
CA LEU A 159 -10.27 -7.27 9.31
C LEU A 159 -11.77 -7.38 9.00
N THR A 160 -12.57 -6.52 9.62
CA THR A 160 -14.03 -6.47 9.45
C THR A 160 -14.50 -5.36 8.52
N ASP A 161 -13.68 -4.32 8.35
CA ASP A 161 -13.96 -3.15 7.53
C ASP A 161 -12.67 -2.35 7.29
N THR A 162 -12.77 -1.33 6.43
CA THR A 162 -11.69 -0.36 6.14
C THR A 162 -12.10 1.05 6.57
N SER A 163 -12.84 1.17 7.68
CA SER A 163 -13.46 2.43 8.12
C SER A 163 -12.45 3.50 8.57
N ASN A 164 -11.34 3.06 9.15
CA ASN A 164 -10.34 3.90 9.81
C ASN A 164 -9.20 4.40 8.92
N GLY A 165 -9.11 3.95 7.67
CA GLY A 165 -8.06 4.35 6.75
C GLY A 165 -7.97 3.46 5.52
N PRO A 166 -7.23 3.88 4.49
CA PRO A 166 -7.00 3.04 3.31
C PRO A 166 -6.01 1.91 3.62
N ILE A 167 -6.19 0.80 2.90
CA ILE A 167 -5.21 -0.28 2.83
C ILE A 167 -4.63 -0.28 1.42
N LEU A 168 -3.35 0.07 1.28
CA LEU A 168 -2.65 -0.04 -0.01
C LEU A 168 -2.18 -1.47 -0.21
N ILE A 169 -2.27 -1.95 -1.45
CA ILE A 169 -1.72 -3.24 -1.86
C ILE A 169 -1.30 -3.20 -3.33
N TYR A 170 -0.01 -3.40 -3.59
CA TYR A 170 0.51 -3.48 -4.96
C TYR A 170 1.87 -4.17 -5.04
N PRO A 171 2.16 -4.90 -6.13
CA PRO A 171 3.43 -5.57 -6.33
C PRO A 171 4.51 -4.62 -6.84
N VAL A 172 5.76 -4.97 -6.58
CA VAL A 172 6.95 -4.31 -7.13
C VAL A 172 8.00 -5.34 -7.55
N ASN A 173 8.82 -4.96 -8.54
CA ASN A 173 9.93 -5.78 -9.03
C ASN A 173 11.20 -5.56 -8.20
N LYS A 174 11.71 -6.62 -7.55
CA LYS A 174 12.97 -6.61 -6.78
C LYS A 174 14.18 -6.21 -7.63
N SER A 175 14.16 -6.46 -8.94
CA SER A 175 15.23 -6.06 -9.87
C SER A 175 15.49 -4.56 -9.92
N LYS A 176 14.56 -3.72 -9.45
CA LYS A 176 14.72 -2.26 -9.33
C LYS A 176 15.36 -1.82 -8.01
N TRP A 177 15.65 -2.75 -7.09
CA TRP A 177 16.20 -2.46 -5.78
C TRP A 177 17.67 -2.87 -5.69
N ASP A 178 18.54 -1.91 -5.38
CA ASP A 178 19.97 -2.16 -5.25
C ASP A 178 20.29 -2.94 -3.96
N ASN A 179 20.81 -4.15 -4.13
CA ASN A 179 21.14 -5.07 -3.04
C ASN A 179 22.28 -4.56 -2.13
N ARG A 180 23.04 -3.54 -2.57
CA ARG A 180 24.12 -2.92 -1.80
C ARG A 180 23.60 -1.93 -0.75
N THR A 181 22.34 -1.55 -0.80
CA THR A 181 21.73 -0.61 0.16
C THR A 181 21.56 -1.24 1.55
N SER A 182 20.81 -0.61 2.46
CA SER A 182 20.43 -1.19 3.76
C SER A 182 18.94 -1.56 3.84
N ALA A 183 18.18 -1.38 2.75
CA ALA A 183 16.76 -1.76 2.70
C ALA A 183 16.62 -3.28 2.81
N VAL A 184 15.74 -3.77 3.69
CA VAL A 184 15.50 -5.20 3.90
C VAL A 184 14.23 -5.60 3.16
N LEU A 185 14.35 -6.55 2.24
CA LEU A 185 13.28 -6.97 1.33
C LEU A 185 13.03 -8.48 1.46
N PRO A 186 11.85 -8.97 1.05
CA PRO A 186 11.62 -10.38 0.80
C PRO A 186 12.61 -10.98 -0.23
N GLU A 187 12.73 -12.30 -0.24
CA GLU A 187 13.69 -12.97 -1.13
C GLU A 187 13.22 -13.08 -2.59
N GLU A 188 11.91 -13.02 -2.85
CA GLU A 188 11.32 -13.21 -4.17
C GLU A 188 11.51 -12.02 -5.13
N ASP A 189 11.48 -12.31 -6.44
CA ASP A 189 11.63 -11.31 -7.51
C ASP A 189 10.47 -10.32 -7.56
N ILE A 190 9.29 -10.74 -7.13
CA ILE A 190 8.12 -9.90 -6.94
C ILE A 190 7.69 -10.00 -5.48
N PHE A 191 7.43 -8.85 -4.87
CA PHE A 191 6.82 -8.75 -3.55
C PHE A 191 5.83 -7.59 -3.52
N TYR A 192 4.89 -7.65 -2.60
CA TYR A 192 3.83 -6.67 -2.44
C TYR A 192 4.14 -5.74 -1.29
N LEU A 193 3.96 -4.44 -1.51
CA LEU A 193 3.77 -3.50 -0.40
C LEU A 193 2.31 -3.60 0.06
N VAL A 194 2.11 -3.81 1.36
CA VAL A 194 0.81 -3.76 2.02
C VAL A 194 0.86 -2.75 3.14
N ALA A 195 0.11 -1.65 3.03
CA ALA A 195 0.14 -0.56 4.00
C ALA A 195 -1.24 -0.31 4.61
N PHE A 196 -1.37 -0.56 5.91
CA PHE A 196 -2.55 -0.24 6.71
C PHE A 196 -2.41 1.18 7.25
N LEU A 197 -3.04 2.16 6.59
CA LEU A 197 -2.88 3.58 6.89
C LEU A 197 -4.00 4.10 7.79
N ASN A 198 -4.22 3.40 8.91
CA ASN A 198 -5.28 3.72 9.86
C ASN A 198 -5.01 5.01 10.66
N SER A 199 -6.05 5.79 10.89
CA SER A 199 -6.09 6.90 11.86
C SER A 199 -6.95 6.47 13.05
N ALA A 200 -6.41 6.58 14.25
CA ALA A 200 -7.15 6.29 15.48
C ALA A 200 -7.85 7.53 15.99
N MET A 201 -9.13 7.41 16.35
CA MET A 201 -9.88 8.50 16.96
C MET A 201 -9.39 8.73 18.40
N PRO A 202 -8.98 9.95 18.76
CA PRO A 202 -8.54 10.25 20.12
C PRO A 202 -9.63 9.90 21.14
N SER A 203 -9.23 9.24 22.22
CA SER A 203 -10.12 8.84 23.32
C SER A 203 -11.25 7.86 22.97
N SER A 204 -11.27 7.29 21.75
CA SER A 204 -12.21 6.22 21.42
C SER A 204 -11.79 4.90 22.06
N MET A 205 -12.77 4.17 22.59
CA MET A 205 -12.65 2.81 23.09
C MET A 205 -13.28 1.77 22.14
N GLY A 206 -13.76 2.22 20.97
CA GLY A 206 -14.40 1.39 19.94
C GLY A 206 -13.42 0.82 18.92
N THR A 207 -13.95 0.41 17.76
CA THR A 207 -13.16 -0.15 16.64
C THR A 207 -12.25 0.87 15.96
N ASP A 208 -12.49 2.16 16.18
CA ASP A 208 -11.68 3.30 15.73
C ASP A 208 -10.67 3.78 16.79
N GLY A 209 -10.60 3.11 17.96
CA GLY A 209 -9.66 3.42 19.02
C GLY A 209 -8.25 2.87 18.80
N LEU A 210 -7.24 3.53 19.38
CA LEU A 210 -5.83 3.17 19.22
C LEU A 210 -5.52 1.72 19.64
N GLU A 211 -6.02 1.30 20.80
CA GLU A 211 -5.79 -0.05 21.34
C GLU A 211 -6.38 -1.15 20.45
N HIS A 212 -7.56 -0.91 19.87
CA HIS A 212 -8.19 -1.84 18.94
C HIS A 212 -7.34 -2.04 17.70
N ILE A 213 -6.88 -0.94 17.09
CA ILE A 213 -6.07 -0.98 15.87
C ILE A 213 -4.70 -1.61 16.14
N LEU A 214 -4.06 -1.29 17.28
CA LEU A 214 -2.80 -1.94 17.67
C LEU A 214 -2.98 -3.45 17.91
N THR A 215 -4.11 -3.87 18.48
CA THR A 215 -4.44 -5.29 18.65
C THR A 215 -4.61 -5.98 17.30
N GLN A 216 -5.27 -5.33 16.33
CA GLN A 216 -5.37 -5.86 14.96
C GLN A 216 -4.00 -5.96 14.29
N ASN A 217 -3.17 -4.92 14.37
CA ASN A 217 -1.81 -4.93 13.82
C ASN A 217 -0.99 -6.08 14.41
N LYS A 218 -1.11 -6.33 15.71
CA LYS A 218 -0.44 -7.45 16.39
C LYS A 218 -0.91 -8.80 15.85
N ARG A 219 -2.23 -9.00 15.67
CA ARG A 219 -2.77 -10.24 15.08
C ARG A 219 -2.27 -10.49 13.66
N ILE A 220 -2.15 -9.44 12.84
CA ILE A 220 -1.59 -9.55 11.47
C ILE A 220 -0.13 -10.00 11.53
N LEU A 221 0.68 -9.40 12.42
CA LEU A 221 2.08 -9.76 12.60
C LEU A 221 2.25 -11.19 13.14
N GLU A 222 1.46 -11.58 14.14
CA GLU A 222 1.45 -12.94 14.72
C GLU A 222 1.09 -13.99 13.67
N PHE A 223 0.12 -13.70 12.81
CA PHE A 223 -0.22 -14.56 11.67
C PHE A 223 0.95 -14.67 10.68
N CYS A 224 1.55 -13.55 10.28
CA CYS A 224 2.69 -13.55 9.36
C CYS A 224 3.86 -14.42 9.87
N GLU A 225 4.12 -14.37 11.17
CA GLU A 225 5.14 -15.18 11.84
C GLU A 225 4.75 -16.66 11.90
N THR A 226 3.54 -16.97 12.38
CA THR A 226 3.04 -18.34 12.58
C THR A 226 2.94 -19.10 11.25
N ALA A 227 2.40 -18.45 10.22
CA ALA A 227 2.28 -18.99 8.87
C ALA A 227 3.60 -18.94 8.08
N ARG A 228 4.66 -18.37 8.66
CA ARG A 228 6.00 -18.24 8.07
C ARG A 228 5.97 -17.59 6.68
N LEU A 229 5.26 -16.47 6.56
CA LEU A 229 5.05 -15.80 5.26
C LEU A 229 6.31 -15.14 4.70
N GLY A 230 7.43 -15.10 5.43
CA GLY A 230 8.65 -14.43 4.97
C GLY A 230 8.51 -12.91 4.85
N MET A 231 7.53 -12.32 5.54
CA MET A 231 7.24 -10.89 5.54
C MET A 231 8.42 -10.06 6.11
N LYS A 232 8.62 -8.85 5.58
CA LYS A 232 9.47 -7.80 6.18
C LYS A 232 8.65 -6.55 6.45
N GLN A 233 8.82 -5.93 7.61
CA GLN A 233 8.21 -4.62 7.84
C GLN A 233 8.94 -3.53 7.03
N TYR A 234 8.19 -2.65 6.38
CA TYR A 234 8.66 -1.37 5.87
C TYR A 234 8.40 -0.30 6.94
N LEU A 235 9.30 0.67 7.12
CA LEU A 235 9.30 1.54 8.30
C LEU A 235 9.21 0.77 9.64
N PRO A 236 10.10 -0.23 9.86
CA PRO A 236 10.06 -1.09 11.04
C PRO A 236 10.27 -0.31 12.35
N HIS A 237 9.63 -0.77 13.43
CA HIS A 237 9.68 -0.13 14.74
C HIS A 237 9.87 -1.13 15.89
N TYR A 238 10.86 -2.02 15.75
CA TYR A 238 11.20 -3.01 16.77
C TYR A 238 11.84 -2.36 18.02
N ASN A 239 11.69 -3.01 19.18
CA ASN A 239 12.11 -2.46 20.47
C ASN A 239 13.46 -3.01 20.95
N THR A 240 13.90 -4.15 20.41
CA THR A 240 15.11 -4.83 20.85
C THR A 240 16.06 -5.07 19.68
N GLN A 241 17.37 -5.10 19.98
CA GLN A 241 18.36 -5.46 18.98
C GLN A 241 18.19 -6.91 18.47
N GLY A 242 17.63 -7.81 19.29
CA GLY A 242 17.33 -9.19 18.87
C GLY A 242 16.30 -9.22 17.74
N GLU A 243 15.22 -8.47 17.87
CA GLU A 243 14.21 -8.31 16.81
C GLU A 243 14.83 -7.67 15.56
N TRP A 244 15.67 -6.65 15.72
CA TRP A 244 16.38 -6.04 14.59
C TRP A 244 17.33 -7.03 13.89
N ARG A 245 18.08 -7.84 14.63
CA ARG A 245 18.90 -8.92 14.07
C ARG A 245 18.06 -9.90 13.26
N ALA A 246 16.91 -10.31 13.79
CA ALA A 246 15.97 -11.19 13.06
C ALA A 246 15.41 -10.51 11.79
N HIS A 247 15.09 -9.22 11.87
CA HIS A 247 14.63 -8.43 10.73
C HIS A 247 15.69 -8.38 9.62
N PHE A 248 16.92 -7.96 9.92
CA PHE A 248 18.02 -7.90 8.95
C PHE A 248 18.47 -9.28 8.47
N GLY A 249 18.33 -10.30 9.31
CA GLY A 249 18.76 -11.67 9.01
C GLY A 249 20.24 -11.72 8.60
N PRO A 250 20.59 -12.38 7.48
CA PRO A 250 21.98 -12.47 7.00
C PRO A 250 22.67 -11.12 6.75
N ARG A 251 21.90 -10.03 6.61
CA ARG A 251 22.45 -8.68 6.34
C ARG A 251 22.84 -7.93 7.60
N TRP A 252 22.60 -8.49 8.78
CA TRP A 252 22.91 -7.86 10.06
C TRP A 252 24.39 -7.52 10.19
N GLU A 253 25.29 -8.43 9.82
CA GLU A 253 26.74 -8.25 9.98
C GLU A 253 27.25 -7.04 9.19
N VAL A 254 26.84 -6.95 7.93
CA VAL A 254 27.16 -5.80 7.06
C VAL A 254 26.57 -4.50 7.61
N PHE A 255 25.33 -4.54 8.14
CA PHE A 255 24.70 -3.37 8.74
C PHE A 255 25.45 -2.91 10.01
N ALA A 256 25.85 -3.84 10.87
CA ALA A 256 26.61 -3.57 12.09
C ALA A 256 28.02 -3.05 11.76
N GLN A 257 28.69 -3.59 10.75
CA GLN A 257 29.99 -3.08 10.29
C GLN A 257 29.88 -1.65 9.75
N ARG A 258 28.82 -1.34 8.97
CA ARG A 258 28.54 0.04 8.54
C ARG A 258 28.31 0.94 9.75
N LYS A 259 27.54 0.49 10.74
CA LYS A 259 27.31 1.25 11.98
C LYS A 259 28.61 1.56 12.70
N SER A 260 29.49 0.57 12.91
CA SER A 260 30.77 0.80 13.60
C SER A 260 31.71 1.73 12.82
N THR A 261 31.64 1.71 11.49
CA THR A 261 32.47 2.57 10.63
C THR A 261 32.00 4.03 10.67
N TYR A 262 30.69 4.26 10.59
CA TYR A 262 30.14 5.60 10.36
C TYR A 262 29.52 6.26 11.61
N ASP A 263 29.14 5.50 12.63
CA ASP A 263 28.63 6.00 13.91
C ASP A 263 28.96 5.02 15.07
N PRO A 264 30.26 4.91 15.44
CA PRO A 264 30.75 3.94 16.42
C PRO A 264 30.18 4.12 17.83
N LEU A 265 29.73 5.33 18.17
CA LEU A 265 29.16 5.65 19.49
C LEU A 265 27.64 5.54 19.53
N ALA A 266 27.01 5.16 18.41
CA ALA A 266 25.56 5.07 18.26
C ALA A 266 24.83 6.36 18.69
N ILE A 267 25.34 7.50 18.22
CA ILE A 267 24.78 8.83 18.51
C ILE A 267 23.56 9.10 17.61
N LEU A 268 23.61 8.65 16.35
CA LEU A 268 22.65 9.02 15.32
C LEU A 268 21.41 8.11 15.36
N ALA A 269 20.25 8.74 15.16
CA ALA A 269 18.93 8.12 15.06
C ALA A 269 18.55 7.16 16.23
N PRO A 270 18.66 7.59 17.51
CA PRO A 270 18.37 6.74 18.66
C PRO A 270 16.91 6.25 18.71
N GLY A 271 15.99 7.00 18.09
CA GLY A 271 14.57 6.63 17.98
C GLY A 271 14.32 5.31 17.23
N GLN A 272 15.27 4.85 16.40
CA GLN A 272 15.20 3.55 15.72
C GLN A 272 15.47 2.36 16.65
N ARG A 273 16.11 2.59 17.81
CA ARG A 273 16.36 1.56 18.84
C ARG A 273 17.15 0.32 18.38
N ILE A 274 17.95 0.45 17.31
CA ILE A 274 18.78 -0.66 16.78
C ILE A 274 20.05 -0.87 17.62
N PHE A 275 20.74 0.23 17.94
CA PHE A 275 21.98 0.24 18.71
C PHE A 275 21.82 1.22 19.88
N GLN A 276 22.26 0.80 21.07
CA GLN A 276 22.28 1.65 22.26
C GLN A 276 23.51 2.53 22.26
N LYS A 277 23.37 3.76 22.77
CA LYS A 277 24.47 4.73 22.86
C LYS A 277 25.62 4.13 23.67
N GLY A 278 26.81 4.12 23.09
CA GLY A 278 28.01 3.68 23.79
C GLY A 278 28.31 4.63 24.95
N ILE A 279 28.54 4.09 26.15
CA ILE A 279 29.12 4.86 27.25
C ILE A 279 30.63 4.82 27.03
N SER A 280 31.25 5.96 26.73
CA SER A 280 32.70 6.05 26.74
C SER A 280 33.19 5.80 28.17
N PHE A 281 33.91 4.71 28.39
CA PHE A 281 34.75 4.60 29.57
C PHE A 281 35.93 5.55 29.36
N SER A 282 35.97 6.61 30.15
CA SER A 282 37.11 7.53 30.30
C SER A 282 38.26 6.85 30.99
#